data_AF-A0AA89NLP0-F1
#
_entry.id   AF-A0AA89NLP0-F1
#
_cell.length_a   1.000
_cell.length_b   1.000
_cell.length_c   1.000
_cell.angle_alpha   90.00
_cell.angle_beta   90.00
_cell.angle_gamma   90.00
#
_symmetry.space_group_name_H-M   'P 1'
#
loop_
_entity.id
_entity.type
_entity.pdbx_description
1 polymer ?
#
loop_
_entity_poly.entity_id
_entity_poly.type
_entity_poly.pdbx_seq_one_letter_code
_entity_poly.pdbx_strand_id
1 'polypeptide(L)'
;MKHLTTEWPLLKELEEQLVRTLQKVFAVLLAALLEEIDQQLAEARDKRRYQLKDKRPTTIQTLFGEVTFRRNYYYDRQTGNYTFLLDAELGFDGARSISPCLEETAVELAVECSSYRKAARTLESIVGYAVMSHEAIRQLVLEAPVSLHRPVSQRHGRVLFVEADGLFISRQGKGKRAKEEKILAVHEGWKRNGSKSG
;
A
#
# COMPACT_ATOMS: atom_id res chain seq x y z
N MET A 1 -9.31 -28.50 41.23
CA MET A 1 -10.30 -27.66 41.93
C MET A 1 -10.43 -26.35 41.15
N LYS A 2 -11.63 -25.96 40.72
CA LYS A 2 -11.84 -24.59 40.18
C LYS A 2 -11.83 -23.65 41.39
N HIS A 3 -10.77 -22.84 41.53
CA HIS A 3 -10.51 -22.02 42.73
C HIS A 3 -11.25 -20.67 42.74
N LEU A 4 -12.10 -20.39 41.75
CA LEU A 4 -12.78 -19.09 41.60
C LEU A 4 -14.25 -19.30 41.22
N THR A 5 -15.13 -18.47 41.80
CA THR A 5 -16.59 -18.43 41.58
C THR A 5 -16.98 -17.66 40.32
N THR A 6 -16.04 -16.95 39.70
CA THR A 6 -16.23 -16.16 38.48
C THR A 6 -15.44 -16.81 37.35
N GLU A 7 -16.10 -17.09 36.24
CA GLU A 7 -15.42 -17.45 35.00
C GLU A 7 -14.80 -16.19 34.40
N TRP A 8 -13.47 -16.11 34.44
CA TRP A 8 -12.70 -15.05 33.81
C TRP A 8 -12.42 -15.42 32.36
N PRO A 9 -12.44 -14.45 31.42
CA PRO A 9 -12.02 -14.70 30.05
C PRO A 9 -10.56 -15.15 30.01
N LEU A 10 -10.22 -15.94 28.99
CA LEU A 10 -8.83 -16.34 28.74
C LEU A 10 -8.01 -15.12 28.31
N LEU A 11 -6.69 -15.14 28.53
CA LEU A 11 -5.79 -14.06 28.11
C LEU A 11 -5.95 -13.74 26.61
N LYS A 12 -6.10 -14.78 25.77
CA LYS A 12 -6.37 -14.63 24.34
C LYS A 12 -7.64 -13.81 24.07
N GLU A 13 -8.72 -14.10 24.79
CA GLU A 13 -9.99 -13.39 24.62
C GLU A 13 -9.88 -11.93 25.07
N LEU A 14 -9.13 -11.68 26.15
CA LEU A 14 -8.82 -10.32 26.61
C LEU A 14 -8.01 -9.55 25.57
N GLU A 15 -6.98 -10.16 24.99
CA GLU A 15 -6.17 -9.56 23.92
C GLU A 15 -7.02 -9.21 22.69
N GLU A 16 -7.84 -10.15 22.20
CA GLU A 16 -8.71 -9.91 21.04
C GLU A 16 -9.72 -8.78 21.30
N GLN A 17 -10.28 -8.70 22.52
CA GLN A 17 -11.17 -7.61 22.91
C GLN A 17 -10.44 -6.26 22.99
N LEU A 18 -9.22 -6.24 23.53
CA LEU A 18 -8.43 -5.03 23.65
C LEU A 18 -7.99 -4.51 22.28
N VAL A 19 -7.54 -5.38 21.38
CA VAL A 19 -7.19 -5.03 19.99
C VAL A 19 -8.38 -4.38 19.28
N ARG A 20 -9.58 -4.98 19.36
CA ARG A 20 -10.81 -4.40 18.79
C ARG A 20 -11.16 -3.05 19.39
N THR A 21 -10.87 -2.84 20.66
CA THR A 21 -11.11 -1.56 21.34
C THR A 21 -10.12 -0.50 20.87
N LEU A 22 -8.82 -0.85 20.78
CA LEU A 22 -7.78 0.03 20.27
C LEU A 22 -8.03 0.44 18.81
N GLN A 23 -8.54 -0.48 17.98
CA GLN A 23 -8.97 -0.18 16.60
C GLN A 23 -10.06 0.91 16.55
N LYS A 24 -11.07 0.83 17.41
CA LYS A 24 -12.13 1.85 17.51
C LYS A 24 -11.57 3.19 18.00
N VAL A 25 -10.71 3.17 19.03
CA VAL A 25 -10.08 4.38 19.56
C VAL A 25 -9.20 5.03 18.49
N PHE A 26 -8.41 4.24 17.76
CA PHE A 26 -7.59 4.71 16.65
C PHE A 26 -8.46 5.42 15.59
N ALA A 27 -9.57 4.82 15.19
CA ALA A 27 -10.45 5.41 14.18
C ALA A 27 -11.02 6.77 14.63
N VAL A 28 -11.44 6.88 15.89
CA VAL A 28 -11.94 8.14 16.46
C VAL A 28 -10.84 9.19 16.51
N LEU A 29 -9.64 8.83 17.00
CA LEU A 29 -8.53 9.76 17.13
C LEU A 29 -8.01 10.24 15.77
N LEU A 30 -7.88 9.33 14.80
CA LEU A 30 -7.43 9.69 13.46
C LEU A 30 -8.45 10.57 12.74
N ALA A 31 -9.75 10.26 12.85
CA ALA A 31 -10.80 11.12 12.29
C ALA A 31 -10.73 12.54 12.89
N ALA A 32 -10.64 12.66 14.21
CA ALA A 32 -10.54 13.95 14.88
C ALA A 32 -9.28 14.73 14.45
N LEU A 33 -8.13 14.05 14.34
CA LEU A 33 -6.89 14.66 13.86
C LEU A 33 -7.01 15.17 12.42
N LEU A 34 -7.60 14.38 11.52
CA LEU A 34 -7.79 14.76 10.13
C LEU A 34 -8.75 15.96 9.99
N GLU A 35 -9.82 16.00 10.78
CA GLU A 35 -10.76 17.13 10.79
C GLU A 35 -10.14 18.40 11.37
N GLU A 36 -9.27 18.27 12.38
CA GLU A 36 -8.51 19.38 12.95
C GLU A 36 -7.50 19.94 11.93
N ILE A 37 -6.76 19.07 11.23
CA ILE A 37 -5.87 19.49 10.14
C ILE A 37 -6.67 20.18 9.03
N ASP A 38 -7.82 19.63 8.62
CA ASP A 38 -8.70 20.24 7.61
C ASP A 38 -9.19 21.63 8.02
N GLN A 39 -9.47 21.84 9.32
CA GLN A 39 -9.84 23.15 9.87
C GLN A 39 -8.66 24.13 9.81
N GLN A 40 -7.47 23.71 10.21
CA GLN A 40 -6.26 24.54 10.14
C GLN A 40 -5.92 24.93 8.69
N LEU A 41 -6.04 23.99 7.74
CA LEU A 41 -5.89 24.26 6.32
C LEU A 41 -6.96 25.24 5.82
N ALA A 42 -8.20 25.12 6.28
CA ALA A 42 -9.25 26.06 5.93
C ALA A 42 -8.93 27.48 6.39
N GLU A 43 -8.32 27.65 7.56
CA GLU A 43 -7.95 28.97 8.08
C GLU A 43 -6.74 29.56 7.37
N ALA A 44 -5.73 28.73 7.10
CA ALA A 44 -4.47 29.13 6.48
C ALA A 44 -4.55 29.32 4.95
N ARG A 45 -5.58 28.81 4.28
CA ARG A 45 -5.69 28.87 2.81
C ARG A 45 -5.68 30.29 2.26
N ASP A 46 -5.15 30.44 1.04
CA ASP A 46 -5.39 31.63 0.25
C ASP A 46 -6.87 31.73 -0.17
N LYS A 47 -7.63 32.58 0.53
CA LYS A 47 -9.08 32.81 0.29
C LYS A 47 -9.38 33.43 -1.08
N ARG A 48 -8.38 34.06 -1.74
CA ARG A 48 -8.56 34.60 -3.10
C ARG A 48 -8.54 33.49 -4.14
N ARG A 49 -7.67 32.48 -3.94
CA ARG A 49 -7.53 31.30 -4.80
C ARG A 49 -8.58 30.23 -4.50
N TYR A 50 -8.65 29.78 -3.25
CA TYR A 50 -9.46 28.64 -2.82
C TYR A 50 -10.79 29.10 -2.21
N GLN A 51 -11.86 28.93 -2.99
CA GLN A 51 -13.21 29.18 -2.53
C GLN A 51 -13.78 27.91 -1.89
N LEU A 52 -14.11 27.98 -0.60
CA LEU A 52 -14.83 26.90 0.09
C LEU A 52 -16.23 26.75 -0.52
N LYS A 53 -16.60 25.52 -0.88
CA LYS A 53 -17.89 25.20 -1.50
C LYS A 53 -18.78 24.37 -0.58
N ASP A 54 -18.20 23.37 0.06
CA ASP A 54 -18.97 22.39 0.85
C ASP A 54 -18.05 21.64 1.83
N LYS A 55 -18.62 20.90 2.77
CA LYS A 55 -17.89 19.99 3.67
C LYS A 55 -18.44 18.56 3.52
N ARG A 56 -17.66 17.69 2.89
CA ARG A 56 -18.08 16.36 2.44
C ARG A 56 -17.52 15.25 3.32
N PRO A 57 -18.32 14.21 3.66
CA PRO A 57 -17.80 13.03 4.33
C PRO A 57 -16.97 12.18 3.35
N THR A 58 -16.00 11.47 3.90
CA THR A 58 -15.27 10.40 3.22
C THR A 58 -14.95 9.28 4.20
N THR A 59 -14.74 8.08 3.68
CA THR A 59 -14.33 6.91 4.45
C THR A 59 -13.08 6.32 3.81
N ILE A 60 -12.04 6.10 4.63
CA ILE A 60 -10.80 5.46 4.22
C ILE A 60 -10.60 4.15 4.99
N GLN A 61 -10.12 3.13 4.31
CA GLN A 61 -9.68 1.86 4.89
C GLN A 61 -8.25 2.02 5.43
N THR A 62 -8.04 1.65 6.69
CA THR A 62 -6.72 1.68 7.35
C THR A 62 -6.34 0.29 7.86
N LEU A 63 -5.12 0.16 8.40
CA LEU A 63 -4.67 -1.05 9.09
C LEU A 63 -5.45 -1.35 10.39
N PHE A 64 -6.21 -0.37 10.90
CA PHE A 64 -6.90 -0.46 12.19
C PHE A 64 -8.43 -0.36 12.07
N GLY A 65 -8.97 -0.27 10.86
CA GLY A 65 -10.40 -0.03 10.69
C GLY A 65 -10.72 0.94 9.57
N GLU A 66 -12.01 1.04 9.28
CA GLU A 66 -12.57 2.15 8.54
C GLU A 66 -12.54 3.42 9.38
N VAL A 67 -12.10 4.52 8.78
CA VAL A 67 -12.09 5.84 9.39
C VAL A 67 -12.93 6.75 8.53
N THR A 68 -14.02 7.26 9.12
CA THR A 68 -14.94 8.20 8.46
C THR A 68 -14.78 9.58 9.06
N PHE A 69 -14.58 10.59 8.22
CA PHE A 69 -14.38 11.98 8.63
C PHE A 69 -14.90 12.94 7.56
N ARG A 70 -15.04 14.22 7.91
CA ARG A 70 -15.53 15.26 6.99
C ARG A 70 -14.42 16.24 6.63
N ARG A 71 -14.26 16.50 5.33
CA ARG A 71 -13.24 17.40 4.79
C ARG A 71 -13.83 18.49 3.91
N ASN A 72 -13.13 19.61 3.81
CA ASN A 72 -13.56 20.76 3.04
C ASN A 72 -13.31 20.58 1.54
N TYR A 73 -14.32 20.92 0.75
CA TYR A 73 -14.31 20.87 -0.71
C TYR A 73 -14.16 22.28 -1.28
N TYR A 74 -13.12 22.48 -2.08
CA TYR A 74 -12.75 23.78 -2.62
C TYR A 74 -12.88 23.84 -4.13
N TYR A 75 -13.19 25.04 -4.62
CA TYR A 75 -12.95 25.41 -6.01
C TYR A 75 -11.66 26.24 -6.09
N ASP A 76 -10.68 25.76 -6.85
CA ASP A 76 -9.45 26.48 -7.13
C ASP A 76 -9.66 27.39 -8.35
N ARG A 77 -9.71 28.69 -8.10
CA ARG A 77 -9.94 29.69 -9.15
C ARG A 77 -8.79 29.85 -10.14
N GLN A 78 -7.59 29.37 -9.81
CA GLN A 78 -6.44 29.44 -10.72
C GLN A 78 -6.44 28.29 -11.71
N THR A 79 -6.71 27.07 -11.24
CA THR A 79 -6.73 25.88 -12.10
C THR A 79 -8.11 25.63 -12.72
N GLY A 80 -9.16 26.24 -12.18
CA GLY A 80 -10.55 26.01 -12.60
C GLY A 80 -11.12 24.67 -12.13
N ASN A 81 -10.38 23.93 -11.30
CA ASN A 81 -10.74 22.58 -10.84
C ASN A 81 -11.21 22.58 -9.38
N TYR A 82 -11.86 21.49 -9.00
CA TYR A 82 -12.21 21.25 -7.61
C TYR A 82 -11.16 20.39 -6.92
N THR A 83 -10.91 20.67 -5.63
CA THR A 83 -9.89 19.97 -4.86
C THR A 83 -10.25 19.84 -3.38
N PHE A 84 -9.62 18.86 -2.73
CA PHE A 84 -9.57 18.72 -1.28
C PHE A 84 -8.15 19.07 -0.83
N LEU A 85 -7.99 20.17 -0.08
CA LEU A 85 -6.65 20.59 0.37
C LEU A 85 -6.03 19.57 1.31
N LEU A 86 -6.83 18.94 2.17
CA LEU A 86 -6.39 17.89 3.08
C LEU A 86 -5.69 16.74 2.33
N ASP A 87 -6.32 16.23 1.28
CA ASP A 87 -5.80 15.13 0.44
C ASP A 87 -4.48 15.51 -0.21
N ALA A 88 -4.42 16.71 -0.79
CA ALA A 88 -3.23 17.21 -1.48
C ALA A 88 -2.05 17.41 -0.52
N GLU A 89 -2.28 17.98 0.65
CA GLU A 89 -1.23 18.27 1.64
C GLU A 89 -0.73 17.00 2.35
N LEU A 90 -1.63 16.04 2.63
CA LEU A 90 -1.25 14.78 3.27
C LEU A 90 -0.84 13.69 2.26
N GLY A 91 -0.89 13.97 0.96
CA GLY A 91 -0.39 13.09 -0.08
C GLY A 91 -1.18 11.77 -0.21
N PHE A 92 -2.49 11.81 -0.05
CA PHE A 92 -3.35 10.64 -0.25
C PHE A 92 -4.50 10.95 -1.20
N ASP A 93 -4.99 9.93 -1.92
CA ASP A 93 -6.18 10.04 -2.76
C ASP A 93 -7.39 9.53 -1.98
N GLY A 94 -8.15 10.43 -1.36
CA GLY A 94 -9.32 10.01 -0.61
C GLY A 94 -10.50 9.61 -1.49
N ALA A 95 -10.38 9.56 -2.82
CA ALA A 95 -11.33 8.86 -3.70
C ALA A 95 -11.02 7.35 -3.79
N ARG A 96 -9.76 6.94 -3.57
CA ARG A 96 -9.38 5.51 -3.50
C ARG A 96 -9.90 4.81 -2.25
N SER A 97 -10.32 5.57 -1.23
CA SER A 97 -10.81 5.05 0.05
C SER A 97 -9.83 4.09 0.74
N ILE A 98 -8.52 4.22 0.48
CA ILE A 98 -7.47 3.37 1.06
C ILE A 98 -6.37 4.29 1.62
N SER A 99 -5.92 4.02 2.84
CA SER A 99 -4.79 4.75 3.44
C SER A 99 -3.45 4.31 2.85
N PRO A 100 -2.45 5.20 2.74
CA PRO A 100 -1.13 4.85 2.21
C PRO A 100 -0.46 3.69 2.94
N CYS A 101 -0.56 3.62 4.28
CA CYS A 101 0.00 2.52 5.06
C CYS A 101 -0.62 1.16 4.70
N LEU A 102 -1.93 1.13 4.45
CA LEU A 102 -2.64 -0.09 4.05
C LEU A 102 -2.25 -0.49 2.62
N GLU A 103 -2.14 0.47 1.71
CA GLU A 103 -1.69 0.25 0.33
C GLU A 103 -0.28 -0.36 0.29
N GLU A 104 0.67 0.24 1.01
CA GLU A 104 2.05 -0.25 1.11
C GLU A 104 2.10 -1.68 1.69
N THR A 105 1.44 -1.92 2.82
CA THR A 105 1.37 -3.25 3.45
C THR A 105 0.76 -4.29 2.50
N ALA A 106 -0.29 -3.93 1.75
CA ALA A 106 -0.93 -4.82 0.80
C ALA A 106 0.00 -5.20 -0.37
N VAL A 107 0.77 -4.22 -0.88
CA VAL A 107 1.76 -4.45 -1.95
C VAL A 107 2.91 -5.32 -1.45
N GLU A 108 3.44 -5.05 -0.25
CA GLU A 108 4.51 -5.86 0.37
C GLU A 108 4.06 -7.32 0.53
N LEU A 109 2.88 -7.54 1.13
CA LEU A 109 2.33 -8.89 1.29
C LEU A 109 2.10 -9.58 -0.05
N ALA A 110 1.76 -8.84 -1.11
CA ALA A 110 1.61 -9.41 -2.44
C ALA A 110 2.94 -9.88 -3.05
N VAL A 111 4.06 -9.24 -2.70
CA VAL A 111 5.40 -9.63 -3.11
C VAL A 111 5.91 -10.83 -2.31
N GLU A 112 5.67 -10.84 -1.00
CA GLU A 112 6.15 -11.91 -0.11
C GLU A 112 5.31 -13.18 -0.19
N CYS A 113 4.01 -13.06 -0.47
CA CYS A 113 3.12 -14.21 -0.54
C CYS A 113 3.13 -14.87 -1.92
N SER A 114 2.93 -16.18 -1.93
CA SER A 114 2.83 -16.97 -3.16
C SER A 114 1.59 -16.67 -4.03
N SER A 115 0.65 -15.85 -3.57
CA SER A 115 -0.51 -15.39 -4.35
C SER A 115 -1.23 -14.21 -3.68
N TYR A 116 -1.95 -13.40 -4.47
CA TYR A 116 -2.81 -12.32 -3.96
C TYR A 116 -3.90 -12.81 -3.00
N ARG A 117 -4.39 -14.05 -3.17
CA ARG A 117 -5.36 -14.64 -2.23
C ARG A 117 -4.73 -14.93 -0.86
N LYS A 118 -3.47 -15.38 -0.86
CA LYS A 118 -2.73 -15.58 0.39
C LYS A 118 -2.43 -14.24 1.06
N ALA A 119 -1.99 -13.23 0.29
CA ALA A 119 -1.81 -11.87 0.79
C ALA A 119 -3.08 -11.32 1.45
N ALA A 120 -4.24 -11.43 0.79
CA ALA A 120 -5.53 -11.00 1.35
C ALA A 120 -5.88 -11.70 2.66
N ARG A 121 -5.69 -13.03 2.73
CA ARG A 121 -5.96 -13.81 3.95
C ARG A 121 -4.98 -13.47 5.08
N THR A 122 -3.72 -13.23 4.75
CA THR A 122 -2.71 -12.81 5.73
C THR A 122 -3.05 -11.43 6.29
N LEU A 123 -3.41 -10.49 5.42
CA LEU A 123 -3.86 -9.16 5.83
C LEU A 123 -5.11 -9.23 6.71
N GLU A 124 -6.09 -10.04 6.33
CA GLU A 124 -7.29 -10.30 7.14
C GLU A 124 -6.95 -10.88 8.52
N SER A 125 -5.98 -11.79 8.59
CA SER A 125 -5.54 -12.37 9.86
C SER A 125 -4.83 -11.37 10.77
N ILE A 126 -4.08 -10.42 10.19
CA ILE A 126 -3.36 -9.39 10.96
C ILE A 126 -4.34 -8.34 11.48
N VAL A 127 -5.26 -7.91 10.61
CA VAL A 127 -6.17 -6.81 10.91
C VAL A 127 -7.44 -7.28 11.64
N GLY A 128 -7.77 -8.56 11.54
CA GLY A 128 -8.93 -9.16 12.22
C GLY A 128 -10.27 -8.97 11.50
N TYR A 129 -10.26 -8.43 10.27
CA TYR A 129 -11.41 -8.36 9.37
C TYR A 129 -10.93 -8.30 7.90
N ALA A 130 -11.83 -8.61 6.97
CA ALA A 130 -11.53 -8.59 5.54
C ALA A 130 -11.42 -7.15 5.01
N VAL A 131 -10.22 -6.56 5.08
CA VAL A 131 -9.96 -5.17 4.67
C VAL A 131 -9.99 -5.01 3.14
N MET A 132 -9.43 -5.99 2.43
CA MET A 132 -9.19 -5.86 0.99
C MET A 132 -9.29 -7.21 0.28
N SER A 133 -9.94 -7.22 -0.88
CA SER A 133 -10.02 -8.41 -1.71
C SER A 133 -8.69 -8.68 -2.44
N HIS A 134 -8.44 -9.94 -2.79
CA HIS A 134 -7.28 -10.33 -3.61
C HIS A 134 -7.23 -9.61 -4.97
N GLU A 135 -8.37 -9.25 -5.55
CA GLU A 135 -8.39 -8.48 -6.80
C GLU A 135 -8.02 -7.01 -6.55
N ALA A 136 -8.47 -6.42 -5.44
CA ALA A 136 -8.05 -5.07 -5.06
C ALA A 136 -6.53 -5.00 -4.82
N ILE A 137 -5.96 -5.98 -4.12
CA ILE A 137 -4.49 -6.11 -3.96
C ILE A 137 -3.80 -6.22 -5.33
N ARG A 138 -4.35 -7.04 -6.23
CA ARG A 138 -3.81 -7.17 -7.60
C ARG A 138 -3.81 -5.84 -8.35
N GLN A 139 -4.88 -5.06 -8.25
CA GLN A 139 -4.95 -3.73 -8.90
C GLN A 139 -3.92 -2.77 -8.31
N LEU A 140 -3.75 -2.73 -6.98
CA LEU A 140 -2.71 -1.91 -6.34
C LEU A 140 -1.31 -2.26 -6.87
N VAL A 141 -0.99 -3.54 -7.02
CA VAL A 141 0.30 -3.98 -7.56
C VAL A 141 0.48 -3.60 -9.03
N LEU A 142 -0.60 -3.58 -9.82
CA LEU A 142 -0.54 -3.17 -11.23
C LEU A 142 -0.41 -1.66 -11.40
N GLU A 143 -0.99 -0.87 -10.49
CA GLU A 143 -0.90 0.59 -10.47
C GLU A 143 0.37 1.10 -9.81
N ALA A 144 1.02 0.28 -8.97
CA ALA A 144 2.26 0.63 -8.31
C ALA A 144 3.31 1.04 -9.36
N PRO A 145 3.93 2.23 -9.23
CA PRO A 145 4.90 2.72 -10.19
C PRO A 145 6.17 1.85 -10.14
N VAL A 146 6.24 0.84 -11.02
CA VAL A 146 7.46 0.05 -11.19
C VAL A 146 8.43 0.89 -12.01
N SER A 147 9.53 1.32 -11.39
CA SER A 147 10.68 1.83 -12.12
C SER A 147 11.33 0.69 -12.90
N LEU A 148 10.76 0.32 -14.04
CA LEU A 148 11.18 -0.81 -14.87
C LEU A 148 12.60 -0.63 -15.46
N HIS A 149 13.17 0.56 -15.36
CA HIS A 149 14.48 0.88 -15.93
C HIS A 149 15.29 1.70 -14.93
N ARG A 150 16.14 1.05 -14.15
CA ARG A 150 17.39 1.72 -13.74
C ARG A 150 18.29 1.69 -14.97
N PRO A 151 18.68 2.84 -15.54
CA PRO A 151 19.74 2.82 -16.54
C PRO A 151 20.97 2.24 -15.85
N VAL A 152 21.35 1.03 -16.24
CA VAL A 152 22.64 0.48 -15.88
C VAL A 152 23.64 1.44 -16.48
N SER A 153 24.45 2.08 -15.64
CA SER A 153 25.54 2.94 -16.12
C SER A 153 26.42 2.08 -17.01
N GLN A 154 26.38 2.28 -18.33
CA GLN A 154 27.22 1.56 -19.28
C GLN A 154 28.67 1.85 -18.91
N ARG A 155 29.33 0.91 -18.24
CA ARG A 155 30.77 0.94 -18.07
C ARG A 155 31.32 0.10 -19.20
N HIS A 156 32.02 0.74 -20.13
CA HIS A 156 32.68 0.07 -21.24
C HIS A 156 33.73 -0.92 -20.72
N GLY A 157 33.31 -2.14 -20.40
CA GLY A 157 34.17 -3.28 -20.11
C GLY A 157 34.54 -3.97 -21.41
N ARG A 158 35.79 -4.43 -21.54
CA ARG A 158 36.24 -5.19 -22.73
C ARG A 158 35.56 -6.56 -22.89
N VAL A 159 34.88 -7.05 -21.86
CA VAL A 159 34.22 -8.37 -21.83
C VAL A 159 32.86 -8.23 -21.15
N LEU A 160 31.85 -8.77 -21.82
CA LEU A 160 30.45 -8.81 -21.41
C LEU A 160 30.05 -10.29 -21.26
N PHE A 161 29.54 -10.69 -20.10
CA PHE A 161 28.90 -12.00 -19.95
C PHE A 161 27.40 -11.80 -20.03
N VAL A 162 26.76 -12.55 -20.91
CA VAL A 162 25.31 -12.55 -21.07
C VAL A 162 24.81 -13.93 -20.68
N GLU A 163 24.03 -14.00 -19.62
CA GLU A 163 23.29 -15.19 -19.22
C GLU A 163 21.85 -15.03 -19.70
N ALA A 164 21.36 -16.01 -20.46
CA ALA A 164 20.01 -16.05 -20.96
C ALA A 164 19.35 -17.33 -20.43
N ASP A 165 18.28 -17.19 -19.66
CA ASP A 165 17.49 -18.31 -19.14
C ASP A 165 16.00 -18.16 -19.55
N GLY A 166 15.30 -19.27 -19.65
CA GLY A 166 13.89 -19.34 -20.06
C GLY A 166 12.98 -19.72 -18.89
N LEU A 167 12.18 -18.77 -18.40
CA LEU A 167 11.15 -19.05 -17.41
C LEU A 167 9.84 -19.40 -18.09
N PHE A 168 9.42 -20.66 -18.00
CA PHE A 168 8.12 -21.10 -18.52
C PHE A 168 7.00 -20.76 -17.53
N ILE A 169 6.18 -19.77 -17.89
CA ILE A 169 5.03 -19.35 -17.08
C ILE A 169 3.74 -19.86 -17.73
N SER A 170 2.97 -20.66 -16.98
CA SER A 170 1.63 -21.06 -17.39
C SER A 170 0.67 -19.86 -17.31
N ARG A 171 -0.01 -19.51 -18.40
CA ARG A 171 -0.95 -18.39 -18.47
C ARG A 171 -2.40 -18.90 -18.46
N GLN A 172 -3.27 -18.24 -17.69
CA GLN A 172 -4.72 -18.44 -17.82
C GLN A 172 -5.25 -17.55 -18.96
N GLY A 173 -5.61 -18.16 -20.09
CA GLY A 173 -6.18 -17.48 -21.26
C GLY A 173 -6.47 -18.43 -22.43
N LYS A 174 -7.26 -17.98 -23.42
CA LYS A 174 -7.45 -18.72 -24.68
C LYS A 174 -6.22 -18.55 -25.56
N GLY A 175 -5.37 -19.59 -25.63
CA GLY A 175 -4.11 -19.58 -26.39
C GLY A 175 -3.12 -20.63 -25.87
N LYS A 176 -1.83 -20.51 -26.26
CA LYS A 176 -0.76 -21.40 -25.73
C LYS A 176 -0.72 -21.31 -24.20
N ARG A 177 -0.91 -22.47 -23.54
CA ARG A 177 -1.05 -22.61 -22.07
C ARG A 177 0.20 -22.21 -21.28
N ALA A 178 1.36 -22.18 -21.92
CA ALA A 178 2.63 -21.75 -21.34
C ALA A 178 3.33 -20.80 -22.30
N LYS A 179 3.89 -19.72 -21.76
CA LYS A 179 4.77 -18.78 -22.47
C LYS A 179 6.12 -18.83 -21.79
N GLU A 180 7.17 -19.02 -22.58
CA GLU A 180 8.54 -18.84 -22.14
C GLU A 180 8.82 -17.33 -22.08
N GLU A 181 9.09 -16.81 -20.90
CA GLU A 181 9.67 -15.48 -20.70
C GLU A 181 11.18 -15.64 -20.64
N LYS A 182 11.89 -14.95 -21.53
CA LYS A 182 13.36 -14.99 -21.58
C LYS A 182 13.91 -13.95 -20.62
N ILE A 183 14.64 -14.40 -19.62
CA ILE A 183 15.36 -13.57 -18.66
C ILE A 183 16.79 -13.42 -19.19
N LEU A 184 17.24 -12.18 -19.33
CA LEU A 184 18.59 -11.85 -19.75
C LEU A 184 19.31 -11.13 -18.61
N ALA A 185 20.38 -11.71 -18.09
CA ALA A 185 21.29 -11.05 -17.17
C ALA A 185 22.57 -10.70 -17.90
N VAL A 186 23.03 -9.46 -17.76
CA VAL A 186 24.27 -8.97 -18.35
C VAL A 186 25.22 -8.58 -17.24
N HIS A 187 26.38 -9.23 -17.18
CA HIS A 187 27.45 -8.93 -16.25
C HIS A 187 28.59 -8.24 -16.99
N GLU A 188 29.01 -7.08 -16.48
CA GLU A 188 30.13 -6.32 -16.99
C GLU A 188 31.35 -6.44 -16.05
N GLY A 189 32.54 -6.63 -16.63
CA GLY A 189 33.80 -6.58 -15.89
C GLY A 189 34.29 -7.95 -15.40
N TRP A 190 35.37 -8.42 -16.01
CA TRP A 190 36.11 -9.60 -15.55
C TRP A 190 37.41 -9.18 -14.87
N LYS A 191 37.63 -9.60 -13.62
CA LYS A 191 38.96 -9.59 -12.98
C LYS A 191 39.51 -11.00 -12.98
N ARG A 192 40.62 -11.21 -13.69
CA ARG A 192 41.38 -12.47 -13.65
C ARG A 192 42.00 -12.59 -12.25
N ASN A 193 41.46 -13.45 -11.40
CA ASN A 193 42.20 -13.90 -10.22
C ASN A 193 43.38 -14.74 -10.72
N GLY A 194 44.60 -14.26 -10.45
CA GLY A 194 45.85 -14.90 -10.85
C GLY A 194 45.97 -16.33 -10.35
N SER A 195 46.74 -17.11 -11.12
CA SER A 195 46.99 -18.55 -11.01
C SER A 195 47.31 -19.05 -9.60
N LYS A 196 46.77 -20.23 -9.27
CA LYS A 196 47.38 -21.14 -8.28
C LYS A 196 48.84 -21.38 -8.67
N SER A 197 49.77 -20.78 -7.93
CA SER A 197 51.16 -21.23 -7.86
C SER A 197 51.21 -22.45 -6.92
N GLY A 198 51.69 -23.57 -7.45
CA GLY A 198 51.99 -24.78 -6.69
C GLY A 198 53.26 -24.67 -5.85
#